data_AF-A0A930TSQ0-F1
#
_entry.id   AF-A0A930TSQ0-F1
#
_cell.length_a   1.000
_cell.length_b   1.000
_cell.length_c   1.000
_cell.angle_alpha   90.00
_cell.angle_beta   90.00
_cell.angle_gamma   90.00
#
_symmetry.space_group_name_H-M   'P 1'
#
loop_
_entity.id
_entity.type
_entity.pdbx_description
1 polymer ?
#
loop_
_entity_poly.entity_id
_entity_poly.type
_entity_poly.pdbx_seq_one_letter_code
_entity_poly.pdbx_strand_id
1 'polypeptide(L)'
;MTEANLSGADLRGADLSNANLQDAKLNFAKLNNAKLHNTILKNASLQKASLRNADLQNAILREADLSYADLHSANLRSATLIQTTLHKANLSYTTVHKANLSYADLSYADLRKADFTQAILREASLKGAYLNNAILLKADLNNTNLSGADLNNTDLTRADLSGANLNGANLSQAFLRTTQVQGCNFTAATLTGACIHTWELNSSTQLEAVICPYVYLKAERFKDAWIPSNRCPTDLKQFLAPGEFANLFQTDQESADLLFADGINWHAFGRRSKRCDRSMVISQSKRSKPSRMLL
;
A
#
# COMPACT_ATOMS: atom_id res chain seq x y z
N MET A 1 32.99 -16.87 2.16
CA MET A 1 33.41 -16.42 0.82
C MET A 1 33.27 -14.90 0.75
N THR A 2 33.76 -14.18 1.77
CA THR A 2 33.75 -12.72 1.79
C THR A 2 34.61 -12.20 0.65
N GLU A 3 34.17 -11.12 0.00
CA GLU A 3 34.89 -10.48 -1.12
C GLU A 3 35.17 -11.38 -2.33
N ALA A 4 34.53 -12.56 -2.41
CA ALA A 4 34.74 -13.48 -3.53
C ALA A 4 34.27 -12.85 -4.84
N ASN A 5 35.07 -13.04 -5.90
CA ASN A 5 34.63 -12.68 -7.25
C ASN A 5 33.98 -13.90 -7.93
N LEU A 6 32.66 -13.87 -7.97
CA LEU A 6 31.77 -14.85 -8.59
C LEU A 6 30.99 -14.22 -9.76
N SER A 7 31.53 -13.15 -10.34
CA SER A 7 30.87 -12.45 -11.45
C SER A 7 30.71 -13.38 -12.64
N GLY A 8 29.51 -13.48 -13.19
CA GLY A 8 29.19 -14.38 -14.31
C GLY A 8 29.23 -15.87 -13.97
N ALA A 9 29.49 -16.25 -12.72
CA ALA A 9 29.58 -17.65 -12.32
C ALA A 9 28.24 -18.37 -12.52
N ASP A 10 28.32 -19.65 -12.88
CA ASP A 10 27.17 -20.53 -12.93
C ASP A 10 26.97 -21.20 -11.56
N LEU A 11 25.99 -20.71 -10.82
CA LEU A 11 25.64 -21.14 -9.47
C LEU A 11 24.18 -21.62 -9.42
N ARG A 12 23.64 -22.10 -10.56
CA ARG A 12 22.26 -22.56 -10.66
C ARG A 12 22.05 -23.77 -9.75
N GLY A 13 21.03 -23.69 -8.88
CA GLY A 13 20.74 -24.74 -7.91
C GLY A 13 21.79 -24.93 -6.82
N ALA A 14 22.82 -24.07 -6.76
CA ALA A 14 23.87 -24.18 -5.76
C ALA A 14 23.27 -24.03 -4.35
N ASP A 15 23.78 -24.82 -3.41
CA ASP A 15 23.48 -24.66 -2.00
C ASP A 15 24.51 -23.71 -1.39
N LEU A 16 24.09 -22.46 -1.19
CA LEU A 16 24.86 -21.39 -0.58
C LEU A 16 24.25 -20.98 0.75
N SER A 17 23.36 -21.79 1.32
CA SER A 17 22.63 -21.47 2.54
C SER A 17 23.58 -21.18 3.70
N ASN A 18 23.26 -20.13 4.45
CA ASN A 18 24.08 -19.62 5.57
C ASN A 18 25.49 -19.13 5.17
N ALA A 19 25.82 -19.07 3.87
CA ALA A 19 27.12 -18.58 3.43
C ALA A 19 27.29 -17.10 3.75
N ASN A 20 28.51 -16.73 4.15
CA ASN A 20 28.92 -15.34 4.18
C ASN A 20 29.51 -14.95 2.82
N LEU A 21 28.74 -14.15 2.08
CA LEU A 21 29.02 -13.55 0.77
C LEU A 21 29.06 -12.01 0.90
N GLN A 22 29.39 -11.48 2.08
CA GLN A 22 29.57 -10.06 2.28
C GLN A 22 30.62 -9.52 1.30
N ASP A 23 30.34 -8.36 0.71
CA ASP A 23 31.20 -7.66 -0.26
C ASP A 23 31.52 -8.50 -1.52
N ALA A 24 30.83 -9.63 -1.74
CA ALA A 24 31.08 -10.49 -2.90
C ALA A 24 30.61 -9.83 -4.21
N LYS A 25 31.34 -10.10 -5.30
CA LYS A 25 30.96 -9.69 -6.65
C LYS A 25 30.23 -10.84 -7.34
N LEU A 26 28.93 -10.69 -7.52
CA LEU A 26 28.00 -11.64 -8.14
C LEU A 26 27.32 -11.04 -9.39
N ASN A 27 27.88 -9.95 -9.93
CA ASN A 27 27.34 -9.31 -11.12
C ASN A 27 27.22 -10.34 -12.26
N PHE A 28 26.07 -10.38 -12.95
CA PHE A 28 25.77 -11.34 -14.01
C PHE A 28 25.78 -12.83 -13.59
N ALA A 29 25.91 -13.16 -12.31
CA ALA A 29 25.92 -14.55 -11.85
C ALA A 29 24.56 -15.23 -12.13
N LYS A 30 24.59 -16.52 -12.44
CA LYS A 30 23.40 -17.34 -12.65
C LYS A 30 23.08 -18.09 -11.35
N LEU A 31 22.18 -17.56 -10.54
CA LEU A 31 21.73 -18.08 -9.25
C LEU A 31 20.31 -18.68 -9.33
N ASN A 32 19.83 -19.04 -10.51
CA ASN A 32 18.48 -19.60 -10.68
C ASN A 32 18.30 -20.85 -9.80
N ASN A 33 17.23 -20.88 -9.02
CA ASN A 33 16.90 -21.94 -8.06
C ASN A 33 17.98 -22.19 -6.99
N ALA A 34 18.94 -21.28 -6.80
CA ALA A 34 19.96 -21.41 -5.76
C ALA A 34 19.31 -21.28 -4.37
N LYS A 35 19.85 -22.01 -3.39
CA LYS A 35 19.48 -21.83 -1.99
C LYS A 35 20.41 -20.80 -1.37
N LEU A 36 19.84 -19.68 -0.98
CA LEU A 36 20.51 -18.53 -0.38
C LEU A 36 19.87 -18.15 0.96
N HIS A 37 19.11 -19.06 1.59
CA HIS A 37 18.44 -18.76 2.83
C HIS A 37 19.47 -18.51 3.95
N ASN A 38 19.20 -17.51 4.79
CA ASN A 38 20.09 -17.02 5.85
C ASN A 38 21.48 -16.57 5.37
N THR A 39 21.68 -16.30 4.07
CA THR A 39 22.97 -15.79 3.58
C THR A 39 23.23 -14.36 4.03
N ILE A 40 24.52 -14.01 4.17
CA ILE A 40 24.96 -12.64 4.35
C ILE A 40 25.46 -12.12 3.00
N LEU A 41 24.71 -11.22 2.40
CA LEU A 41 24.98 -10.55 1.12
C LEU A 41 25.16 -9.04 1.31
N LYS A 42 25.49 -8.60 2.53
CA LYS A 42 25.70 -7.18 2.83
C LYS A 42 26.76 -6.61 1.87
N ASN A 43 26.45 -5.45 1.28
CA ASN A 43 27.29 -4.76 0.28
C ASN A 43 27.62 -5.55 -0.99
N ALA A 44 27.02 -6.73 -1.20
CA ALA A 44 27.34 -7.54 -2.37
C ALA A 44 26.84 -6.86 -3.66
N SER A 45 27.58 -7.02 -4.76
CA SER A 45 27.16 -6.54 -6.07
C SER A 45 26.51 -7.68 -6.85
N LEU A 46 25.20 -7.63 -7.06
CA LEU A 46 24.42 -8.60 -7.82
C LEU A 46 23.74 -7.96 -9.05
N GLN A 47 24.32 -6.89 -9.60
CA GLN A 47 23.77 -6.20 -10.76
C GLN A 47 23.57 -7.19 -11.90
N LYS A 48 22.36 -7.18 -12.50
CA LYS A 48 21.99 -8.08 -13.62
C LYS A 48 22.17 -9.58 -13.31
N ALA A 49 22.28 -9.98 -12.04
CA ALA A 49 22.30 -11.39 -11.67
C ALA A 49 20.92 -12.02 -11.90
N SER A 50 20.90 -13.32 -12.17
CA SER A 50 19.68 -14.09 -12.40
C SER A 50 19.38 -14.93 -11.15
N LEU A 51 18.45 -14.48 -10.32
CA LEU A 51 18.01 -15.11 -9.06
C LEU A 51 16.59 -15.69 -9.19
N ARG A 52 16.17 -16.11 -10.38
CA ARG A 52 14.80 -16.61 -10.58
C ARG A 52 14.58 -17.84 -9.70
N ASN A 53 13.45 -17.87 -9.00
CA ASN A 53 13.10 -18.93 -8.03
C ASN A 53 14.14 -19.18 -6.94
N ALA A 54 15.09 -18.27 -6.71
CA ALA A 54 16.09 -18.45 -5.65
C ALA A 54 15.42 -18.32 -4.28
N ASP A 55 15.89 -19.10 -3.31
CA ASP A 55 15.42 -19.02 -1.93
C ASP A 55 16.31 -18.08 -1.13
N LEU A 56 15.87 -16.85 -0.90
CA LEU A 56 16.55 -15.80 -0.13
C LEU A 56 15.87 -15.57 1.23
N GLN A 57 15.16 -16.57 1.76
CA GLN A 57 14.49 -16.45 3.04
C GLN A 57 15.50 -16.03 4.14
N ASN A 58 15.14 -15.01 4.92
CA ASN A 58 15.99 -14.41 5.97
C ASN A 58 17.38 -13.94 5.50
N ALA A 59 17.65 -13.81 4.19
CA ALA A 59 18.93 -13.31 3.71
C ALA A 59 19.15 -11.84 4.14
N ILE A 60 20.40 -11.48 4.39
CA ILE A 60 20.81 -10.11 4.77
C ILE A 60 21.43 -9.45 3.54
N LEU A 61 20.65 -8.65 2.82
CA LEU A 61 21.02 -7.91 1.60
C LEU A 61 21.23 -6.41 1.84
N ARG A 62 21.52 -6.02 3.09
CA ARG A 62 21.74 -4.61 3.45
C ARG A 62 22.76 -3.97 2.52
N GLU A 63 22.41 -2.82 1.95
CA GLU A 63 23.30 -2.03 1.07
C GLU A 63 23.80 -2.82 -0.17
N ALA A 64 23.20 -3.97 -0.50
CA ALA A 64 23.52 -4.72 -1.70
C ALA A 64 22.96 -4.02 -2.95
N ASP A 65 23.63 -4.23 -4.08
CA ASP A 65 23.19 -3.70 -5.37
C ASP A 65 22.62 -4.82 -6.25
N LEU A 66 21.30 -4.85 -6.40
CA LEU A 66 20.54 -5.75 -7.26
C LEU A 66 19.94 -5.00 -8.46
N SER A 67 20.51 -3.87 -8.88
CA SER A 67 20.03 -3.13 -10.04
C SER A 67 19.94 -4.04 -11.26
N TYR A 68 18.80 -4.01 -11.96
CA TYR A 68 18.51 -4.84 -13.13
C TYR A 68 18.57 -6.35 -12.90
N ALA A 69 18.64 -6.84 -11.65
CA ALA A 69 18.63 -8.27 -11.36
C ALA A 69 17.26 -8.88 -11.65
N ASP A 70 17.24 -10.16 -11.99
CA ASP A 70 16.01 -10.93 -12.21
C ASP A 70 15.72 -11.82 -11.01
N LEU A 71 14.84 -11.37 -10.12
CA LEU A 71 14.34 -12.08 -8.95
C LEU A 71 12.97 -12.71 -9.18
N HIS A 72 12.52 -12.90 -10.42
CA HIS A 72 11.18 -13.45 -10.70
C HIS A 72 10.91 -14.71 -9.86
N SER A 73 9.80 -14.72 -9.13
CA SER A 73 9.38 -15.81 -8.25
C SER A 73 10.38 -16.20 -7.14
N ALA A 74 11.35 -15.34 -6.80
CA ALA A 74 12.23 -15.57 -5.66
C ALA A 74 11.50 -15.45 -4.32
N ASN A 75 12.00 -16.17 -3.31
CA ASN A 75 11.49 -16.11 -1.95
C ASN A 75 12.36 -15.17 -1.10
N LEU A 76 11.86 -13.98 -0.80
CA LEU A 76 12.48 -12.96 0.05
C LEU A 76 11.82 -12.87 1.43
N ARG A 77 11.07 -13.90 1.86
CA ARG A 77 10.35 -13.88 3.14
C ARG A 77 11.30 -13.55 4.29
N SER A 78 10.92 -12.54 5.09
CA SER A 78 11.70 -12.06 6.24
C SER A 78 13.14 -11.63 5.92
N ALA A 79 13.50 -11.40 4.65
CA ALA A 79 14.82 -10.90 4.28
C ALA A 79 15.03 -9.44 4.73
N THR A 80 16.28 -9.04 4.92
CA THR A 80 16.66 -7.66 5.25
C THR A 80 17.27 -7.01 4.01
N LEU A 81 16.54 -6.10 3.37
CA LEU A 81 16.91 -5.31 2.19
C LEU A 81 17.00 -3.80 2.51
N ILE A 82 17.45 -3.45 3.72
CA ILE A 82 17.61 -2.05 4.13
C ILE A 82 18.66 -1.39 3.25
N GLN A 83 18.33 -0.23 2.68
CA GLN A 83 19.20 0.54 1.78
C GLN A 83 19.70 -0.24 0.54
N THR A 84 19.00 -1.30 0.15
CA THR A 84 19.33 -2.08 -1.05
C THR A 84 18.92 -1.34 -2.32
N THR A 85 19.73 -1.42 -3.37
CA THR A 85 19.36 -0.91 -4.70
C THR A 85 18.72 -2.02 -5.52
N LEU A 86 17.45 -1.86 -5.89
CA LEU A 86 16.64 -2.76 -6.73
C LEU A 86 16.12 -2.01 -7.97
N HIS A 87 16.80 -0.93 -8.37
CA HIS A 87 16.44 -0.11 -9.52
C HIS A 87 16.25 -0.97 -10.77
N LYS A 88 15.06 -0.89 -11.39
CA LYS A 88 14.68 -1.68 -12.57
C LYS A 88 14.86 -3.20 -12.42
N ALA A 89 14.93 -3.73 -11.21
CA ALA A 89 14.95 -5.17 -10.98
C ALA A 89 13.59 -5.79 -11.29
N ASN A 90 13.58 -7.07 -11.66
CA ASN A 90 12.35 -7.84 -11.82
C ASN A 90 12.07 -8.63 -10.56
N LEU A 91 11.07 -8.22 -9.78
CA LEU A 91 10.57 -8.90 -8.59
C LEU A 91 9.14 -9.43 -8.80
N SER A 92 8.69 -9.59 -10.05
CA SER A 92 7.35 -10.12 -10.32
C SER A 92 7.19 -11.50 -9.70
N TYR A 93 6.02 -11.75 -9.09
CA TYR A 93 5.68 -12.98 -8.37
C TYR A 93 6.58 -13.34 -7.17
N THR A 94 7.43 -12.43 -6.69
CA THR A 94 8.23 -12.69 -5.48
C THR A 94 7.38 -12.76 -4.22
N THR A 95 7.85 -13.52 -3.22
CA THR A 95 7.32 -13.46 -1.86
C THR A 95 8.22 -12.58 -1.01
N VAL A 96 7.76 -11.39 -0.63
CA VAL A 96 8.49 -10.39 0.17
C VAL A 96 7.85 -10.26 1.57
N HIS A 97 7.01 -11.23 1.95
CA HIS A 97 6.27 -11.25 3.20
C HIS A 97 7.17 -11.01 4.42
N LYS A 98 6.83 -10.02 5.24
CA LYS A 98 7.59 -9.60 6.44
C LYS A 98 9.04 -9.16 6.20
N ALA A 99 9.47 -8.96 4.96
CA ALA A 99 10.81 -8.44 4.69
C ALA A 99 10.91 -6.95 5.07
N ASN A 100 12.13 -6.50 5.36
CA ASN A 100 12.42 -5.10 5.64
C ASN A 100 13.18 -4.47 4.47
N LEU A 101 12.54 -3.56 3.75
CA LEU A 101 13.04 -2.79 2.61
C LEU A 101 13.12 -1.29 2.93
N SER A 102 13.26 -0.91 4.21
CA SER A 102 13.40 0.50 4.58
C SER A 102 14.54 1.16 3.81
N TYR A 103 14.28 2.36 3.26
CA TYR A 103 15.23 3.13 2.45
C TYR A 103 15.71 2.43 1.16
N ALA A 104 15.08 1.35 0.72
CA ALA A 104 15.46 0.66 -0.53
C ALA A 104 15.05 1.50 -1.76
N ASP A 105 15.84 1.39 -2.83
CA ASP A 105 15.48 1.96 -4.14
C ASP A 105 14.87 0.87 -5.04
N LEU A 106 13.56 0.86 -5.17
CA LEU A 106 12.77 0.02 -6.06
C LEU A 106 12.26 0.80 -7.30
N SER A 107 12.88 1.94 -7.62
CA SER A 107 12.39 2.79 -8.70
C SER A 107 12.36 2.03 -10.03
N TYR A 108 11.23 2.10 -10.72
CA TYR A 108 10.96 1.40 -11.98
C TYR A 108 11.10 -0.13 -11.92
N ALA A 109 11.09 -0.74 -10.74
CA ALA A 109 11.10 -2.19 -10.60
C ALA A 109 9.77 -2.81 -11.08
N ASP A 110 9.84 -4.03 -11.60
CA ASP A 110 8.66 -4.84 -11.87
C ASP A 110 8.27 -5.62 -10.61
N LEU A 111 7.20 -5.23 -9.95
CA LEU A 111 6.69 -5.80 -8.71
C LEU A 111 5.34 -6.49 -8.92
N ARG A 112 4.96 -6.76 -10.18
CA ARG A 112 3.63 -7.28 -10.51
C ARG A 112 3.39 -8.62 -9.80
N LYS A 113 2.24 -8.73 -9.14
CA LYS A 113 1.83 -9.93 -8.39
C LYS A 113 2.80 -10.37 -7.27
N ALA A 114 3.70 -9.49 -6.82
CA ALA A 114 4.53 -9.77 -5.65
C ALA A 114 3.70 -9.68 -4.35
N ASP A 115 4.07 -10.49 -3.35
CA ASP A 115 3.44 -10.49 -2.04
C ASP A 115 4.33 -9.76 -1.00
N PHE A 116 3.98 -8.51 -0.71
CA PHE A 116 4.56 -7.66 0.33
C PHE A 116 3.73 -7.67 1.62
N THR A 117 2.91 -8.69 1.87
CA THR A 117 2.11 -8.77 3.10
C THR A 117 2.99 -8.57 4.33
N GLN A 118 2.66 -7.58 5.15
CA GLN A 118 3.41 -7.18 6.35
C GLN A 118 4.89 -6.78 6.11
N ALA A 119 5.27 -6.45 4.88
CA ALA A 119 6.60 -5.91 4.60
C ALA A 119 6.75 -4.48 5.14
N ILE A 120 7.99 -4.10 5.46
CA ILE A 120 8.35 -2.74 5.90
C ILE A 120 9.06 -2.05 4.74
N LEU A 121 8.50 -0.96 4.23
CA LEU A 121 9.03 -0.19 3.11
C LEU A 121 9.23 1.29 3.48
N ARG A 122 9.33 1.63 4.76
CA ARG A 122 9.48 3.04 5.21
C ARG A 122 10.56 3.78 4.42
N GLU A 123 10.21 4.95 3.91
CA GLU A 123 11.11 5.83 3.14
C GLU A 123 11.74 5.16 1.89
N ALA A 124 11.20 4.04 1.42
CA ALA A 124 11.64 3.43 0.16
C ALA A 124 11.18 4.25 -1.05
N SER A 125 11.95 4.20 -2.13
CA SER A 125 11.53 4.74 -3.43
C SER A 125 10.92 3.63 -4.27
N LEU A 126 9.64 3.76 -4.61
CA LEU A 126 8.92 2.95 -5.58
C LEU A 126 8.51 3.80 -6.81
N LYS A 127 9.23 4.88 -7.08
CA LYS A 127 8.93 5.81 -8.18
C LYS A 127 8.82 5.06 -9.50
N GLY A 128 7.67 5.20 -10.17
CA GLY A 128 7.42 4.57 -11.47
C GLY A 128 7.45 3.04 -11.46
N ALA A 129 7.36 2.39 -10.29
CA ALA A 129 7.36 0.94 -10.20
C ALA A 129 6.03 0.33 -10.67
N TYR A 130 6.07 -0.92 -11.14
CA TYR A 130 4.90 -1.65 -11.62
C TYR A 130 4.38 -2.60 -10.54
N LEU A 131 3.32 -2.22 -9.82
CA LEU A 131 2.71 -2.98 -8.72
C LEU A 131 1.37 -3.65 -9.09
N ASN A 132 1.02 -3.73 -10.38
CA ASN A 132 -0.23 -4.33 -10.83
C ASN A 132 -0.48 -5.69 -10.16
N ASN A 133 -1.64 -5.83 -9.52
CA ASN A 133 -2.06 -7.05 -8.80
C ASN A 133 -1.12 -7.49 -7.66
N ALA A 134 -0.22 -6.63 -7.17
CA ALA A 134 0.58 -6.92 -5.99
C ALA A 134 -0.28 -6.93 -4.71
N ILE A 135 0.22 -7.62 -3.68
CA ILE A 135 -0.41 -7.69 -2.36
C ILE A 135 0.46 -6.91 -1.37
N LEU A 136 -0.04 -5.81 -0.84
CA LEU A 136 0.58 -4.98 0.20
C LEU A 136 -0.27 -4.97 1.48
N LEU A 137 -1.00 -6.06 1.74
CA LEU A 137 -1.84 -6.22 2.93
C LEU A 137 -1.02 -5.98 4.20
N LYS A 138 -1.42 -4.95 4.99
CA LYS A 138 -0.73 -4.54 6.23
C LYS A 138 0.74 -4.16 6.04
N ALA A 139 1.16 -3.78 4.84
CA ALA A 139 2.50 -3.26 4.61
C ALA A 139 2.67 -1.88 5.24
N ASP A 140 3.88 -1.58 5.72
CA ASP A 140 4.25 -0.26 6.21
C ASP A 140 4.95 0.50 5.08
N LEU A 141 4.25 1.47 4.48
CA LEU A 141 4.68 2.29 3.35
C LEU A 141 4.83 3.76 3.78
N ASN A 142 5.05 4.02 5.08
CA ASN A 142 5.19 5.35 5.63
C ASN A 142 6.29 6.14 4.91
N ASN A 143 5.98 7.36 4.48
CA ASN A 143 6.88 8.27 3.75
C ASN A 143 7.51 7.66 2.47
N THR A 144 6.85 6.68 1.83
CA THR A 144 7.35 6.11 0.57
C THR A 144 7.15 7.06 -0.61
N ASN A 145 8.04 6.97 -1.61
CA ASN A 145 7.84 7.63 -2.89
C ASN A 145 7.22 6.67 -3.90
N LEU A 146 5.92 6.78 -4.13
CA LEU A 146 5.14 6.03 -5.12
C LEU A 146 4.77 6.89 -6.34
N SER A 147 5.45 8.02 -6.57
CA SER A 147 5.12 8.92 -7.68
C SER A 147 5.20 8.20 -9.03
N GLY A 148 4.14 8.33 -9.82
CA GLY A 148 3.99 7.68 -11.13
C GLY A 148 3.95 6.14 -11.08
N ALA A 149 3.84 5.50 -9.91
CA ALA A 149 3.75 4.05 -9.80
C ALA A 149 2.41 3.52 -10.31
N ASP A 150 2.42 2.30 -10.83
CA ASP A 150 1.23 1.61 -11.32
C ASP A 150 0.73 0.58 -10.31
N LEU A 151 -0.25 0.99 -9.50
CA LEU A 151 -0.88 0.22 -8.42
C LEU A 151 -2.26 -0.33 -8.84
N ASN A 152 -2.47 -0.57 -10.13
CA ASN A 152 -3.74 -1.09 -10.60
C ASN A 152 -4.07 -2.44 -9.96
N ASN A 153 -5.27 -2.55 -9.40
CA ASN A 153 -5.77 -3.77 -8.75
C ASN A 153 -4.86 -4.28 -7.61
N THR A 154 -4.08 -3.40 -6.98
CA THR A 154 -3.22 -3.73 -5.85
C THR A 154 -4.02 -3.80 -4.55
N ASP A 155 -3.71 -4.77 -3.68
CA ASP A 155 -4.31 -4.86 -2.34
C ASP A 155 -3.49 -4.10 -1.30
N LEU A 156 -3.95 -2.91 -0.90
CA LEU A 156 -3.37 -2.05 0.13
C LEU A 156 -4.19 -2.09 1.43
N THR A 157 -5.04 -3.10 1.61
CA THR A 157 -5.89 -3.22 2.79
C THR A 157 -5.04 -3.17 4.06
N ARG A 158 -5.40 -2.30 5.01
CA ARG A 158 -4.69 -2.10 6.29
C ARG A 158 -3.23 -1.66 6.15
N ALA A 159 -2.78 -1.24 4.97
CA ALA A 159 -1.46 -0.67 4.80
C ALA A 159 -1.37 0.72 5.46
N ASP A 160 -0.16 1.12 5.81
CA ASP A 160 0.13 2.47 6.27
C ASP A 160 0.84 3.26 5.17
N LEU A 161 0.14 4.17 4.49
CA LEU A 161 0.68 5.08 3.49
C LEU A 161 0.96 6.47 4.06
N SER A 162 0.92 6.67 5.39
CA SER A 162 1.02 8.02 5.95
C SER A 162 2.27 8.76 5.44
N GLY A 163 2.08 9.98 4.93
CA GLY A 163 3.13 10.80 4.31
C GLY A 163 3.64 10.32 2.93
N ALA A 164 3.07 9.27 2.33
CA ALA A 164 3.53 8.76 1.05
C ALA A 164 3.24 9.73 -0.11
N ASN A 165 4.16 9.80 -1.06
CA ASN A 165 3.97 10.55 -2.29
C ASN A 165 3.40 9.66 -3.39
N LEU A 166 2.12 9.85 -3.74
CA LEU A 166 1.39 9.13 -4.79
C LEU A 166 1.10 10.02 -6.00
N ASN A 167 1.88 11.09 -6.19
CA ASN A 167 1.66 12.03 -7.29
C ASN A 167 1.68 11.30 -8.64
N GLY A 168 0.61 11.43 -9.41
CA GLY A 168 0.46 10.79 -10.72
C GLY A 168 0.39 9.26 -10.69
N ALA A 169 0.22 8.63 -9.52
CA ALA A 169 0.14 7.17 -9.41
C ALA A 169 -1.21 6.64 -9.91
N ASN A 170 -1.21 5.43 -10.47
CA ASN A 170 -2.43 4.75 -10.90
C ASN A 170 -2.91 3.77 -9.82
N LEU A 171 -3.92 4.15 -9.03
CA LEU A 171 -4.59 3.29 -8.04
C LEU A 171 -5.94 2.76 -8.55
N SER A 172 -6.16 2.71 -9.87
CA SER A 172 -7.42 2.21 -10.41
C SER A 172 -7.70 0.80 -9.89
N GLN A 173 -8.93 0.54 -9.42
CA GLN A 173 -9.34 -0.76 -8.85
C GLN A 173 -8.53 -1.23 -7.62
N ALA A 174 -7.71 -0.38 -7.01
CA ALA A 174 -6.95 -0.76 -5.82
C ALA A 174 -7.87 -0.95 -4.58
N PHE A 175 -7.52 -1.89 -3.71
CA PHE A 175 -8.21 -2.11 -2.44
C PHE A 175 -7.52 -1.31 -1.33
N LEU A 176 -8.13 -0.20 -0.92
CA LEU A 176 -7.59 0.76 0.04
C LEU A 176 -8.44 0.82 1.32
N ARG A 177 -8.90 -0.36 1.77
CA ARG A 177 -9.78 -0.47 2.93
C ARG A 177 -8.96 -0.36 4.21
N THR A 178 -9.41 0.46 5.15
CA THR A 178 -8.72 0.65 6.44
C THR A 178 -7.24 1.03 6.27
N THR A 179 -6.92 1.69 5.16
CA THR A 179 -5.56 2.15 4.83
C THR A 179 -5.36 3.52 5.47
N GLN A 180 -4.22 3.72 6.13
CA GLN A 180 -3.84 5.03 6.67
C GLN A 180 -3.28 5.88 5.53
N VAL A 181 -3.81 7.08 5.34
CA VAL A 181 -3.50 7.96 4.19
C VAL A 181 -3.19 9.40 4.62
N GLN A 182 -3.02 9.63 5.92
CA GLN A 182 -2.79 10.96 6.47
C GLN A 182 -1.50 11.57 5.90
N GLY A 183 -1.58 12.79 5.38
CA GLY A 183 -0.45 13.48 4.76
C GLY A 183 0.02 12.91 3.43
N CYS A 184 -0.75 12.01 2.80
CA CYS A 184 -0.45 11.53 1.46
C CYS A 184 -0.54 12.64 0.42
N ASN A 185 0.28 12.55 -0.62
CA ASN A 185 0.12 13.35 -1.83
C ASN A 185 -0.55 12.53 -2.95
N PHE A 186 -1.85 12.70 -3.16
CA PHE A 186 -2.58 12.08 -4.28
C PHE A 186 -2.71 13.01 -5.49
N THR A 187 -1.93 14.08 -5.58
CA THR A 187 -2.04 15.03 -6.69
C THR A 187 -1.95 14.31 -8.04
N ALA A 188 -2.92 14.50 -8.93
CA ALA A 188 -3.01 13.83 -10.24
C ALA A 188 -3.06 12.28 -10.20
N ALA A 189 -3.30 11.67 -9.04
CA ALA A 189 -3.46 10.23 -8.93
C ALA A 189 -4.80 9.77 -9.54
N THR A 190 -4.82 8.56 -10.10
CA THR A 190 -6.04 7.93 -10.61
C THR A 190 -6.60 6.95 -9.59
N LEU A 191 -7.85 7.13 -9.16
CA LEU A 191 -8.54 6.30 -8.15
C LEU A 191 -9.81 5.64 -8.70
N THR A 192 -9.99 5.64 -10.02
CA THR A 192 -11.16 5.07 -10.70
C THR A 192 -11.43 3.63 -10.29
N GLY A 193 -12.58 3.38 -9.69
CA GLY A 193 -12.99 2.05 -9.23
C GLY A 193 -12.22 1.53 -8.02
N ALA A 194 -11.38 2.34 -7.38
CA ALA A 194 -10.75 1.95 -6.13
C ALA A 194 -11.81 1.68 -5.04
N CYS A 195 -11.47 0.83 -4.08
CA CYS A 195 -12.30 0.58 -2.91
C CYS A 195 -11.69 1.29 -1.70
N ILE A 196 -12.20 2.47 -1.38
CA ILE A 196 -11.81 3.25 -0.20
C ILE A 196 -12.82 2.99 0.92
N HIS A 197 -12.33 2.75 2.13
CA HIS A 197 -13.20 2.58 3.28
C HIS A 197 -12.47 3.12 4.50
N THR A 198 -13.18 3.94 5.30
CA THR A 198 -12.66 4.56 6.52
C THR A 198 -11.37 5.34 6.30
N TRP A 199 -11.32 6.14 5.23
CA TRP A 199 -10.23 7.08 5.03
C TRP A 199 -10.42 8.28 5.95
N GLU A 200 -9.41 8.54 6.77
CA GLU A 200 -9.31 9.73 7.59
C GLU A 200 -8.24 10.63 6.98
N LEU A 201 -8.64 11.84 6.60
CA LEU A 201 -7.73 12.83 6.03
C LEU A 201 -7.30 13.83 7.10
N ASN A 202 -6.15 14.46 6.89
CA ASN A 202 -5.72 15.62 7.65
C ASN A 202 -5.40 16.79 6.69
N SER A 203 -5.08 17.96 7.25
CA SER A 203 -4.81 19.18 6.47
C SER A 203 -3.60 19.09 5.54
N SER A 204 -2.72 18.11 5.69
CA SER A 204 -1.57 17.90 4.80
C SER A 204 -1.85 16.91 3.66
N THR A 205 -3.04 16.29 3.63
CA THR A 205 -3.41 15.36 2.57
C THR A 205 -3.83 16.11 1.31
N GLN A 206 -3.15 15.86 0.20
CA GLN A 206 -3.34 16.56 -1.08
C GLN A 206 -4.17 15.70 -2.03
N LEU A 207 -5.25 16.28 -2.59
CA LEU A 207 -6.21 15.63 -3.50
C LEU A 207 -6.40 16.39 -4.82
N GLU A 208 -5.52 17.35 -5.10
CA GLU A 208 -5.58 18.21 -6.26
C GLU A 208 -5.52 17.40 -7.56
N ALA A 209 -6.42 17.68 -8.50
CA ALA A 209 -6.48 17.00 -9.79
C ALA A 209 -6.58 15.46 -9.72
N VAL A 210 -7.08 14.88 -8.62
CA VAL A 210 -7.38 13.45 -8.56
C VAL A 210 -8.39 13.07 -9.64
N ILE A 211 -8.07 12.01 -10.38
CA ILE A 211 -8.93 11.44 -11.43
C ILE A 211 -9.72 10.29 -10.81
N CYS A 212 -10.99 10.53 -10.51
CA CYS A 212 -11.85 9.51 -9.89
C CYS A 212 -13.31 9.67 -10.34
N PRO A 213 -13.68 9.20 -11.55
CA PRO A 213 -15.05 9.25 -12.04
C PRO A 213 -16.03 8.43 -11.18
N TYR A 214 -15.54 7.40 -10.48
CA TYR A 214 -16.29 6.65 -9.49
C TYR A 214 -15.38 5.89 -8.53
N VAL A 215 -15.89 5.60 -7.34
CA VAL A 215 -15.18 4.87 -6.27
C VAL A 215 -16.14 3.96 -5.52
N TYR A 216 -15.66 2.92 -4.85
CA TYR A 216 -16.44 2.09 -3.93
C TYR A 216 -16.14 2.47 -2.48
N LEU A 217 -17.20 2.59 -1.67
CA LEU A 217 -17.09 3.04 -0.27
C LEU A 217 -17.24 1.90 0.75
N LYS A 218 -17.56 0.70 0.27
CA LYS A 218 -17.71 -0.51 1.08
C LYS A 218 -17.11 -1.69 0.33
N ALA A 219 -16.88 -2.77 1.06
CA ALA A 219 -16.59 -4.04 0.47
C ALA A 219 -17.19 -5.14 1.34
N GLU A 220 -17.81 -6.11 0.69
CA GLU A 220 -18.45 -7.24 1.32
C GLU A 220 -17.60 -8.49 1.10
N ARG A 221 -17.58 -9.36 2.11
CA ARG A 221 -16.86 -10.61 2.01
C ARG A 221 -17.76 -11.66 1.39
N PHE A 222 -17.35 -12.18 0.24
CA PHE A 222 -18.02 -13.29 -0.43
C PHE A 222 -17.03 -14.42 -0.63
N LYS A 223 -17.26 -15.54 0.07
CA LYS A 223 -16.27 -16.63 0.20
C LYS A 223 -14.92 -16.07 0.68
N ASP A 224 -13.87 -16.26 -0.12
CA ASP A 224 -12.50 -15.85 0.17
C ASP A 224 -12.08 -14.54 -0.52
N ALA A 225 -13.02 -13.84 -1.16
CA ALA A 225 -12.77 -12.58 -1.85
C ALA A 225 -13.52 -11.40 -1.21
N TRP A 226 -12.87 -10.24 -1.20
CA TRP A 226 -13.55 -8.96 -0.93
C TRP A 226 -14.09 -8.40 -2.23
N ILE A 227 -15.38 -8.12 -2.26
CA ILE A 227 -16.06 -7.56 -3.43
C ILE A 227 -16.40 -6.10 -3.12
N PRO A 228 -15.86 -5.13 -3.88
CA PRO A 228 -16.24 -3.72 -3.73
C PRO A 228 -17.74 -3.54 -3.93
N SER A 229 -18.37 -2.80 -3.02
CA SER A 229 -19.80 -2.47 -3.04
C SER A 229 -20.01 -1.01 -2.67
N ASN A 230 -21.25 -0.51 -2.78
CA ASN A 230 -21.58 0.89 -2.54
C ASN A 230 -20.76 1.86 -3.44
N ARG A 231 -20.97 1.77 -4.76
CA ARG A 231 -20.38 2.70 -5.73
C ARG A 231 -20.87 4.12 -5.48
N CYS A 232 -19.97 5.08 -5.60
CA CYS A 232 -20.24 6.51 -5.64
C CYS A 232 -19.75 7.05 -6.99
N PRO A 233 -20.62 7.64 -7.82
CA PRO A 233 -22.08 7.76 -7.65
C PRO A 233 -22.76 6.39 -7.71
N THR A 234 -23.93 6.25 -7.08
CA THR A 234 -24.65 4.95 -7.02
C THR A 234 -25.26 4.56 -8.37
N ASP A 235 -25.70 5.53 -9.17
CA ASP A 235 -26.12 5.30 -10.56
C ASP A 235 -24.89 5.02 -11.45
N LEU A 236 -24.90 3.87 -12.13
CA LEU A 236 -23.83 3.42 -13.02
C LEU A 236 -23.62 4.33 -14.24
N LYS A 237 -24.62 5.15 -14.59
CA LYS A 237 -24.53 6.11 -15.70
C LYS A 237 -23.95 7.46 -15.30
N GLN A 238 -23.79 7.70 -13.99
CA GLN A 238 -23.25 8.94 -13.45
C GLN A 238 -21.77 8.79 -13.07
N PHE A 239 -21.05 9.90 -13.19
CA PHE A 239 -19.64 10.04 -12.87
C PHE A 239 -19.40 11.33 -12.08
N LEU A 240 -18.44 11.29 -11.17
CA LEU A 240 -17.91 12.48 -10.50
C LEU A 240 -17.18 13.35 -11.53
N ALA A 241 -17.44 14.65 -11.50
CA ALA A 241 -16.67 15.62 -12.25
C ALA A 241 -15.27 15.81 -11.62
N PRO A 242 -14.29 16.35 -12.37
CA PRO A 242 -12.97 16.67 -11.82
C PRO A 242 -13.07 17.50 -10.53
N GLY A 243 -12.38 17.06 -9.48
CA GLY A 243 -12.38 17.71 -8.16
C GLY A 243 -13.50 17.29 -7.21
N GLU A 244 -14.62 16.73 -7.69
CA GLU A 244 -15.75 16.34 -6.82
C GLU A 244 -15.41 15.19 -5.87
N PHE A 245 -14.40 14.38 -6.18
CA PHE A 245 -13.91 13.33 -5.30
C PHE A 245 -13.50 13.88 -3.91
N ALA A 246 -12.87 15.06 -3.85
CA ALA A 246 -12.43 15.65 -2.59
C ALA A 246 -13.62 16.04 -1.69
N ASN A 247 -14.78 16.34 -2.29
CA ASN A 247 -15.99 16.72 -1.56
C ASN A 247 -16.57 15.55 -0.75
N LEU A 248 -16.22 14.29 -1.08
CA LEU A 248 -16.62 13.10 -0.32
C LEU A 248 -16.10 13.12 1.13
N PHE A 249 -15.10 13.95 1.43
CA PHE A 249 -14.47 14.04 2.75
C PHE A 249 -14.73 15.39 3.46
N GLN A 250 -15.38 16.34 2.79
CA GLN A 250 -15.64 17.67 3.36
C GLN A 250 -16.86 17.68 4.30
N THR A 251 -17.69 16.64 4.28
CA THR A 251 -18.95 16.56 5.02
C THR A 251 -18.84 16.46 6.54
N ASP A 252 -17.65 16.29 7.11
CA ASP A 252 -17.46 16.14 8.57
C ASP A 252 -17.15 17.46 9.30
N GLN A 253 -17.13 18.61 8.64
CA GLN A 253 -16.93 19.92 9.31
C GLN A 253 -18.21 20.70 9.63
N GLU A 254 -19.38 20.33 9.07
CA GLU A 254 -20.62 21.09 9.29
C GLU A 254 -21.72 20.36 10.10
N SER A 255 -21.60 19.05 10.34
CA SER A 255 -22.51 18.34 11.25
C SER A 255 -21.84 18.03 12.58
N ALA A 256 -21.98 18.94 13.54
CA ALA A 256 -21.79 18.59 14.95
C ALA A 256 -22.94 17.66 15.38
N ASP A 257 -22.69 16.35 15.40
CA ASP A 257 -23.58 15.40 16.06
C ASP A 257 -23.56 15.67 17.57
N LEU A 258 -24.51 16.48 18.05
CA LEU A 258 -24.78 16.67 19.47
C LEU A 258 -25.38 15.39 20.06
N LEU A 259 -24.51 14.49 20.53
CA LEU A 259 -24.90 13.34 21.33
C LEU A 259 -25.18 13.79 22.77
N PHE A 260 -26.45 14.02 23.11
CA PHE A 260 -26.88 14.22 24.50
C PHE A 260 -26.88 12.88 25.23
N ALA A 261 -26.00 12.71 26.22
CA ALA A 261 -25.87 11.48 26.99
C ALA A 261 -27.16 11.08 27.73
N ASP A 262 -28.01 12.05 28.09
CA ASP A 262 -29.24 11.83 28.88
C ASP A 262 -30.54 12.13 28.10
N GLY A 263 -30.46 12.20 26.77
CA GLY A 263 -31.58 12.62 25.93
C GLY A 263 -31.80 14.14 25.93
N ILE A 264 -32.42 14.65 24.86
CA ILE A 264 -32.68 16.09 24.72
C ILE A 264 -33.78 16.50 25.71
N ASN A 265 -33.45 17.32 26.71
CA ASN A 265 -34.44 17.96 27.57
C ASN A 265 -35.12 19.12 26.82
N TRP A 266 -36.21 18.81 26.11
CA TRP A 266 -36.97 19.77 25.31
C TRP A 266 -37.60 20.92 26.13
N HIS A 267 -37.79 20.76 27.44
CA HIS A 267 -38.26 21.85 28.31
C HIS A 267 -37.21 22.96 28.51
N ALA A 268 -35.92 22.65 28.42
CA ALA A 268 -34.85 23.65 28.48
C ALA A 268 -34.66 24.42 27.15
N PHE A 269 -34.99 23.78 26.02
CA PHE A 269 -34.86 24.38 24.68
C PHE A 269 -35.94 25.44 24.40
N GLY A 270 -37.11 25.33 25.04
CA GLY A 270 -38.26 26.22 24.82
C GLY A 270 -38.14 27.64 25.40
N ARG A 271 -37.10 27.99 26.16
CA ARG A 271 -36.99 29.33 26.82
C ARG A 271 -35.92 30.28 26.26
N ARG A 272 -35.17 29.90 25.22
CA ARG A 272 -34.23 30.81 24.51
C ARG A 272 -34.55 31.06 23.03
N SER A 273 -35.70 30.62 22.55
CA SER A 273 -36.19 30.87 21.19
C SER A 273 -36.91 32.22 21.04
N LYS A 274 -36.19 33.33 21.18
CA LYS A 274 -36.67 34.64 20.65
C LYS A 274 -35.65 35.39 19.79
N ARG A 275 -34.49 34.80 19.51
CA ARG A 275 -33.55 35.32 18.50
C ARG A 275 -32.81 34.16 17.85
N CYS A 276 -33.35 33.62 16.78
CA CYS A 276 -32.61 33.23 15.57
C CYS A 276 -33.62 32.74 14.55
N ASP A 277 -33.51 33.31 13.37
CA ASP A 277 -34.44 33.18 12.25
C ASP A 277 -34.19 31.88 11.47
N ARG A 278 -35.24 31.50 10.76
CA ARG A 278 -35.49 30.35 9.87
C ARG A 278 -34.27 29.72 9.15
N SER A 279 -33.97 28.44 9.47
CA SER A 279 -33.92 27.30 8.51
C SER A 279 -33.25 26.07 9.14
N MET A 280 -33.96 25.36 10.03
CA MET A 280 -33.56 24.00 10.46
C MET A 280 -34.65 23.03 10.00
N VAL A 281 -34.32 22.17 9.03
CA VAL A 281 -35.12 21.00 8.69
C VAL A 281 -34.56 19.83 9.50
N ILE A 282 -35.31 19.37 10.50
CA ILE A 282 -34.93 18.24 11.35
C ILE A 282 -35.64 16.99 10.83
N SER A 283 -34.90 16.04 10.26
CA SER A 283 -35.43 14.71 9.88
C SER A 283 -35.09 13.67 10.95
N GLN A 284 -36.10 12.98 11.48
CA GLN A 284 -35.92 11.89 12.45
C GLN A 284 -35.58 10.57 11.77
N SER A 285 -34.51 9.89 12.20
CA SER A 285 -34.28 8.47 11.91
C SER A 285 -34.24 7.69 13.23
N LYS A 286 -35.32 6.97 13.55
CA LYS A 286 -35.34 6.01 14.68
C LYS A 286 -34.57 4.76 14.28
N ARG A 287 -33.40 4.51 14.89
CA ARG A 287 -32.79 3.17 14.94
C ARG A 287 -33.03 2.55 16.31
N SER A 288 -33.86 1.51 16.37
CA SER A 288 -34.03 0.65 17.54
C SER A 288 -32.78 -0.20 17.78
N LYS A 289 -32.24 -0.19 19.00
CA LYS A 289 -31.15 -1.10 19.43
C LYS A 289 -31.66 -2.54 19.57
N PRO A 290 -30.84 -3.58 19.30
CA PRO A 290 -31.19 -4.96 19.62
C PRO A 290 -30.99 -5.22 21.12
N SER A 291 -31.99 -5.83 21.76
CA SER A 291 -31.93 -6.25 23.16
C SER A 291 -31.00 -7.45 23.35
N ARG A 292 -30.04 -7.31 24.28
CA ARG A 292 -29.36 -8.45 24.92
C ARG A 292 -30.38 -9.21 25.77
N MET A 293 -30.43 -10.53 25.66
CA MET A 293 -31.05 -11.38 26.67
C MET A 293 -29.99 -12.34 27.21
N LEU A 294 -29.74 -12.21 28.51
CA LEU A 294 -29.05 -13.17 29.35
C LEU A 294 -30.01 -14.31 29.65
N LEU A 295 -29.61 -15.54 29.29
CA LEU A 295 -29.58 -16.76 30.11
C LEU A 295 -28.95 -17.88 29.27
#